data_AF-Q8WMF2-F1
#
_entry.id   AF-Q8WMF2-F1
#
_cell.length_a   1.000
_cell.length_b   1.000
_cell.length_c   1.000
_cell.angle_alpha   90.00
_cell.angle_beta   90.00
_cell.angle_gamma   90.00
#
_symmetry.space_group_name_H-M   'P 1'
#
loop_
_entity.id
_entity.type
_entity.pdbx_description
1 polymer ?
#
loop_
_entity_poly.entity_id
_entity_poly.type
_entity_poly.pdbx_seq_one_letter_code
_entity_poly.pdbx_strand_id
1 'polypeptide(L)'
;VCVTNVRSFTSAFLFSIEVQVTIGFGGRMMTEECPLAITVLILQNIVGLIINAVMLGCIFMKTAQAHRRAETLIFSRHAVIAVRNGKLCFMFRVGDLRKSMIISASVRIQVVKKTTTPEGEVVPIHQLDIPVDNPLESNNIFLVAPLIICHVIDKR
;
A
#
# COMPACT_ATOMS: atom_id res chain seq x y z
N VAL A 1 -47.67 6.99 -19.06
CA VAL A 1 -46.77 7.72 -18.12
C VAL A 1 -45.58 6.83 -17.85
N CYS A 2 -44.33 7.26 -18.09
CA CYS A 2 -43.16 6.37 -18.11
C CYS A 2 -42.77 5.74 -16.75
N VAL A 3 -43.01 6.45 -15.64
CA VAL A 3 -42.76 5.99 -14.26
C VAL A 3 -43.91 6.43 -13.38
N THR A 4 -44.48 5.52 -12.59
CA THR A 4 -45.59 5.81 -11.69
C THR A 4 -45.12 6.64 -10.48
N ASN A 5 -46.03 7.48 -9.95
CA ASN A 5 -45.79 8.27 -8.73
C ASN A 5 -44.57 9.23 -8.76
N VAL A 6 -44.16 9.68 -9.95
CA VAL A 6 -43.21 10.78 -10.13
C VAL A 6 -43.98 12.08 -10.31
N ARG A 7 -43.94 12.97 -9.31
CA ARG A 7 -44.67 14.26 -9.27
C ARG A 7 -43.76 15.49 -9.20
N SER A 8 -42.49 15.29 -8.82
CA SER A 8 -41.49 16.33 -8.65
C SER A 8 -40.08 15.79 -8.89
N PHE A 9 -39.10 16.70 -9.03
CA PHE A 9 -37.69 16.32 -9.13
C PHE A 9 -37.25 15.42 -7.96
N THR A 10 -37.68 15.72 -6.73
CA THR A 10 -37.37 14.91 -5.55
C THR A 10 -37.87 13.48 -5.69
N SER A 11 -39.08 13.27 -6.23
CA SER A 11 -39.61 11.92 -6.45
C SER A 11 -38.86 11.15 -7.55
N ALA A 12 -38.34 11.84 -8.56
CA ALA A 12 -37.49 11.24 -9.59
C ALA A 12 -36.10 10.89 -9.05
N PHE A 13 -35.52 11.74 -8.21
CA PHE A 13 -34.23 11.48 -7.53
C PHE A 13 -34.32 10.26 -6.60
N LEU A 14 -35.40 10.14 -5.82
CA LEU A 14 -35.65 8.97 -4.98
C LEU A 14 -35.76 7.70 -5.83
N PHE A 15 -36.50 7.72 -6.94
CA PHE A 15 -36.57 6.58 -7.86
C PHE A 15 -35.18 6.21 -8.43
N SER A 16 -34.36 7.19 -8.81
CA SER A 16 -33.01 6.94 -9.31
C SER A 16 -32.13 6.24 -8.26
N ILE A 17 -32.16 6.66 -6.99
CA ILE A 17 -31.45 5.97 -5.89
C ILE A 17 -32.01 4.57 -5.64
N GLU A 18 -33.33 4.41 -5.60
CA GLU A 18 -34.00 3.12 -5.38
C GLU A 18 -33.55 2.07 -6.41
N VAL A 19 -33.41 2.48 -7.68
CA VAL A 19 -32.90 1.62 -8.75
C VAL A 19 -31.39 1.41 -8.62
N GLN A 20 -30.61 2.49 -8.44
CA GLN A 20 -29.14 2.44 -8.44
C GLN A 20 -28.57 1.53 -7.36
N VAL A 21 -29.16 1.58 -6.16
CA VAL A 21 -28.75 0.77 -5.00
C VAL A 21 -29.58 -0.52 -4.91
N THR A 22 -30.48 -0.76 -5.88
CA THR A 22 -31.33 -1.95 -5.98
C THR A 22 -32.24 -2.18 -4.75
N ILE A 23 -32.73 -1.09 -4.15
CA ILE A 23 -33.64 -1.15 -2.99
C ILE A 23 -35.05 -1.58 -3.44
N GLY A 24 -35.57 -0.93 -4.48
CA GLY A 24 -36.85 -1.31 -5.12
C GLY A 24 -38.07 -1.33 -4.19
N PHE A 25 -38.40 -0.20 -3.54
CA PHE A 25 -39.55 -0.13 -2.62
C PHE A 25 -40.92 -0.42 -3.27
N GLY A 26 -41.02 -0.40 -4.61
CA GLY A 26 -42.23 -0.75 -5.35
C GLY A 26 -43.30 0.35 -5.41
N GLY A 27 -43.19 1.43 -4.63
CA GLY A 27 -44.09 2.58 -4.70
C GLY A 27 -43.94 3.44 -5.97
N ARG A 28 -42.81 3.33 -6.66
CA ARG A 28 -42.51 3.94 -7.96
C ARG A 28 -42.05 2.84 -8.91
N MET A 29 -42.76 2.66 -10.01
CA MET A 29 -42.53 1.56 -10.92
C MET A 29 -42.44 2.07 -12.36
N MET A 30 -41.55 1.43 -13.11
CA MET A 30 -41.38 1.70 -14.52
C MET A 30 -42.49 1.04 -15.36
N THR A 31 -42.98 1.74 -16.38
CA THR A 31 -43.98 1.22 -17.34
C THR A 31 -43.37 0.98 -18.72
N GLU A 32 -43.98 0.12 -19.54
CA GLU A 32 -43.53 -0.22 -20.89
C GLU A 32 -43.83 0.86 -21.96
N GLU A 33 -44.61 1.88 -21.60
CA GLU A 33 -45.09 2.95 -22.51
C GLU A 33 -43.95 3.77 -23.16
N CYS A 34 -42.78 3.83 -22.53
CA CYS A 34 -41.70 4.72 -22.93
C CYS A 34 -40.38 3.95 -23.13
N PRO A 35 -40.05 3.52 -24.37
CA PRO A 35 -38.82 2.77 -24.62
C PRO A 35 -37.55 3.57 -24.29
N LEU A 36 -37.56 4.89 -24.48
CA LEU A 36 -36.46 5.77 -24.11
C LEU A 36 -36.14 5.69 -22.61
N ALA A 37 -37.15 5.63 -21.75
CA ALA A 37 -36.96 5.50 -20.31
C ALA A 37 -36.31 4.14 -19.97
N ILE A 38 -36.55 3.09 -20.77
CA ILE A 38 -36.01 1.73 -20.52
C ILE A 38 -34.52 1.75 -20.83
N THR A 39 -34.16 2.35 -21.97
CA THR A 39 -32.77 2.52 -22.36
C THR A 39 -31.99 3.34 -21.33
N VAL A 40 -32.57 4.43 -20.82
CA VAL A 40 -31.94 5.24 -19.76
C VAL A 40 -31.73 4.43 -18.48
N LEU A 41 -32.74 3.64 -18.06
CA LEU A 41 -32.64 2.77 -16.89
C LEU A 41 -31.53 1.73 -17.03
N ILE A 42 -31.44 1.09 -18.20
CA ILE A 42 -30.38 0.10 -18.51
C ILE A 42 -29.01 0.76 -18.46
N LEU A 43 -28.85 1.92 -19.10
CA LEU A 43 -27.59 2.66 -19.09
C LEU A 43 -27.19 3.08 -17.67
N GLN A 44 -28.15 3.59 -16.88
CA GLN A 44 -27.94 3.95 -15.48
C GLN A 44 -27.44 2.75 -14.68
N ASN A 45 -28.06 1.57 -14.83
CA ASN A 45 -27.65 0.35 -14.12
C ASN A 45 -26.24 -0.12 -14.51
N ILE A 46 -25.91 -0.09 -15.81
CA ILE A 46 -24.56 -0.47 -16.29
C ILE A 46 -23.51 0.46 -15.71
N VAL A 47 -23.70 1.78 -15.83
CA VAL A 47 -22.77 2.78 -15.31
C VAL A 47 -22.67 2.68 -13.79
N GLY A 48 -23.80 2.47 -13.11
CA GLY A 48 -23.84 2.29 -11.66
C GLY A 48 -23.06 1.08 -11.17
N LEU A 49 -23.21 -0.05 -11.85
CA LEU A 49 -22.46 -1.25 -11.53
C LEU A 49 -20.96 -1.06 -11.73
N ILE A 50 -20.54 -0.39 -12.80
CA ILE A 50 -19.13 -0.07 -13.06
C ILE A 50 -18.57 0.82 -11.95
N ILE A 51 -19.26 1.90 -11.58
CA ILE A 51 -18.82 2.80 -10.51
C ILE A 51 -18.72 2.04 -9.18
N ASN A 52 -19.71 1.22 -8.84
CA ASN A 52 -19.71 0.43 -7.61
C ASN A 52 -18.53 -0.56 -7.58
N ALA A 53 -18.29 -1.27 -8.68
CA ALA A 53 -17.17 -2.21 -8.80
C ALA A 53 -15.81 -1.51 -8.64
N VAL A 54 -15.63 -0.35 -9.30
CA VAL A 54 -14.40 0.45 -9.17
C VAL A 54 -14.22 0.94 -7.73
N MET A 55 -15.26 1.48 -7.10
CA MET A 55 -15.18 1.98 -5.73
C MET A 55 -14.83 0.87 -4.73
N LEU A 56 -15.51 -0.28 -4.83
CA LEU A 56 -15.23 -1.44 -4.01
C LEU A 56 -13.80 -1.95 -4.23
N GLY A 57 -13.33 -2.00 -5.48
CA GLY A 57 -11.96 -2.37 -5.83
C GLY A 57 -10.92 -1.41 -5.23
N CYS A 58 -11.15 -0.10 -5.31
CA CYS A 58 -10.26 0.90 -4.70
C CYS A 58 -10.22 0.78 -3.17
N ILE A 59 -11.37 0.58 -2.52
CA ILE A 59 -11.46 0.41 -1.06
C ILE A 59 -10.76 -0.89 -0.64
N PHE A 60 -11.01 -1.99 -1.37
CA PHE A 60 -10.36 -3.27 -1.12
C PHE A 60 -8.83 -3.15 -1.27
N MET A 61 -8.35 -2.52 -2.35
CA MET A 61 -6.92 -2.29 -2.55
C MET A 61 -6.31 -1.44 -1.43
N LYS A 62 -6.99 -0.36 -1.00
CA LYS A 62 -6.53 0.50 0.09
C LYS A 62 -6.49 -0.22 1.44
N THR A 63 -7.46 -1.08 1.72
CA THR A 63 -7.52 -1.86 2.98
C THR A 63 -6.57 -3.05 2.98
N ALA A 64 -6.32 -3.66 1.82
CA ALA A 64 -5.35 -4.72 1.62
C ALA A 64 -3.90 -4.20 1.67
N GLN A 65 -3.67 -2.91 1.42
CA GLN A 65 -2.34 -2.33 1.46
C GLN A 65 -1.71 -2.52 2.84
N ALA A 66 -0.60 -3.23 2.87
CA ALA A 66 0.08 -3.65 4.10
C ALA A 66 0.91 -2.54 4.76
N HIS A 67 0.58 -1.25 4.57
CA HIS A 67 1.34 -0.13 5.13
C HIS A 67 1.45 -0.21 6.67
N ARG A 68 0.41 -0.76 7.33
CA ARG A 68 0.39 -1.03 8.77
C ARG A 68 1.45 -2.03 9.25
N ARG A 69 2.10 -2.80 8.36
CA ARG A 69 3.20 -3.71 8.74
C ARG A 69 4.52 -2.98 8.98
N ALA A 70 4.76 -1.85 8.30
CA ALA A 70 5.98 -1.07 8.53
C ALA A 70 6.01 -0.45 9.94
N GLU A 71 4.85 -0.22 10.55
CA GLU A 71 4.73 0.33 11.92
C GLU A 71 5.16 -0.67 13.00
N THR A 72 5.16 -1.98 12.73
CA THR A 72 5.58 -3.00 13.71
C THR A 72 7.06 -3.34 13.64
N LEU A 73 7.76 -2.89 12.58
CA LEU A 73 9.20 -3.02 12.45
C LEU A 73 9.90 -1.88 13.19
N ILE A 74 10.71 -2.25 14.18
CA ILE A 74 11.44 -1.31 15.01
C ILE A 74 12.94 -1.48 14.83
N PHE A 75 13.64 -0.34 14.85
CA PHE A 75 15.10 -0.27 14.86
C PHE A 75 15.60 0.18 16.22
N SER A 76 16.82 -0.24 16.60
CA SER A 76 17.49 0.29 17.78
C SER A 76 17.70 1.80 17.65
N ARG A 77 17.51 2.53 18.75
CA ARG A 77 17.73 3.99 18.80
C ARG A 77 19.18 4.39 18.51
N HIS A 78 20.13 3.52 18.81
CA HIS A 78 21.55 3.77 18.60
C HIS A 78 22.14 2.63 17.77
N ALA A 79 22.99 3.00 16.82
CA ALA A 79 23.95 2.07 16.21
C ALA A 79 25.27 2.14 16.99
N VAL A 80 26.01 1.04 17.01
CA VAL A 80 27.28 0.93 17.73
C VAL A 80 28.37 0.44 16.80
N ILE A 81 29.59 0.92 17.03
CA ILE A 81 30.79 0.42 16.36
C ILE A 81 31.64 -0.28 17.41
N ALA A 82 31.95 -1.55 17.19
CA ALA A 82 32.79 -2.32 18.09
C ALA A 82 33.56 -3.40 17.33
N VAL A 83 34.62 -3.92 17.96
CA VAL A 83 35.38 -5.04 17.40
C VAL A 83 34.66 -6.35 17.71
N ARG A 84 34.36 -7.13 16.66
CA ARG A 84 33.76 -8.46 16.75
C ARG A 84 34.60 -9.43 15.92
N ASN A 85 35.07 -10.52 16.52
CA ASN A 85 35.96 -11.50 15.87
C ASN A 85 37.21 -10.86 15.22
N GLY A 86 37.79 -9.85 15.89
CA GLY A 86 38.98 -9.13 15.39
C GLY A 86 38.72 -8.15 14.23
N LYS A 87 37.46 -7.97 13.81
CA LYS A 87 37.07 -7.02 12.75
C LYS A 87 36.26 -5.87 13.34
N LEU A 88 36.44 -4.66 12.81
CA LEU A 88 35.64 -3.51 13.20
C LEU A 88 34.26 -3.61 12.52
N CYS A 89 33.18 -3.58 13.32
CA CYS A 89 31.83 -3.82 12.83
C CYS A 89 30.90 -2.66 13.21
N PHE A 90 30.16 -2.15 12.23
CA PHE A 90 29.00 -1.29 12.43
C PHE A 90 27.76 -2.15 12.67
N MET A 91 27.03 -1.90 13.76
CA MET A 91 25.93 -2.76 14.18
C MET A 91 24.71 -1.96 14.64
N PHE A 92 23.52 -2.46 14.32
CA PHE A 92 22.24 -1.98 14.85
C PHE A 92 21.26 -3.14 14.99
N ARG A 93 20.23 -3.00 15.82
CA ARG A 93 19.23 -4.04 16.05
C ARG A 93 17.95 -3.74 15.29
N VAL A 94 17.35 -4.77 14.72
CA VAL A 94 16.00 -4.73 14.11
C VAL A 94 15.12 -5.77 14.79
N GLY A 95 13.83 -5.46 14.96
CA GLY A 95 12.84 -6.39 15.50
C GLY A 95 11.47 -6.17 14.89
N ASP A 96 10.64 -7.21 14.88
CA ASP A 96 9.22 -7.13 14.56
C ASP A 96 8.42 -7.33 15.86
N LEU A 97 7.52 -6.40 16.17
CA LEU A 97 6.62 -6.49 17.33
C LEU A 97 5.47 -7.47 17.10
N ARG A 98 5.24 -7.91 15.86
CA ARG A 98 4.14 -8.82 15.50
C ARG A 98 4.56 -10.28 15.64
N LYS A 99 3.61 -11.14 16.05
CA LYS A 99 3.82 -12.60 16.09
C LYS A 99 3.86 -13.27 14.72
N SER A 100 3.32 -12.63 13.69
CA SER A 100 3.32 -13.18 12.32
C SER A 100 4.68 -12.94 11.68
N MET A 101 5.25 -13.97 11.06
CA MET A 101 6.55 -13.86 10.41
C MET A 101 6.49 -13.08 9.09
N ILE A 102 7.55 -12.33 8.81
CA ILE A 102 7.81 -11.75 7.48
C ILE A 102 8.55 -12.79 6.65
N ILE A 103 7.91 -13.26 5.58
CA ILE A 103 8.51 -14.22 4.65
C ILE A 103 9.48 -13.46 3.73
N SER A 104 10.69 -14.00 3.54
CA SER A 104 11.72 -13.41 2.67
C SER A 104 12.10 -11.97 3.06
N ALA A 105 12.33 -11.74 4.35
CA ALA A 105 12.83 -10.45 4.81
C ALA A 105 14.26 -10.23 4.30
N SER A 106 14.52 -9.04 3.76
CA SER A 106 15.84 -8.64 3.25
C SER A 106 16.21 -7.28 3.82
N VAL A 107 17.47 -7.10 4.20
CA VAL A 107 17.99 -5.86 4.77
C VAL A 107 19.02 -5.25 3.83
N ARG A 108 18.84 -3.97 3.51
CA ARG A 108 19.82 -3.17 2.76
C ARG A 108 20.24 -1.99 3.61
N ILE A 109 21.54 -1.69 3.60
CA ILE A 109 22.10 -0.55 4.30
C ILE A 109 22.71 0.38 3.27
N GLN A 110 22.42 1.68 3.38
CA GLN A 110 22.95 2.72 2.52
C GLN A 110 23.65 3.79 3.34
N VAL A 111 24.86 4.16 2.92
CA VAL A 111 25.57 5.33 3.43
C VAL A 111 25.22 6.50 2.53
N VAL A 112 24.56 7.51 3.11
CA VAL A 112 24.20 8.74 2.40
C VAL A 112 25.21 9.82 2.78
N LYS A 113 26.00 10.29 1.80
CA LYS A 113 26.97 11.37 2.01
C LYS A 113 27.00 12.32 0.82
N LYS A 114 27.40 13.57 1.06
CA LYS A 114 27.75 14.49 -0.03
C LYS A 114 29.10 14.06 -0.62
N THR A 115 29.18 13.91 -1.93
CA THR A 115 30.41 13.48 -2.61
C THR A 115 30.73 14.44 -3.75
N THR A 116 31.99 14.80 -3.92
CA THR A 116 32.47 15.53 -5.10
C THR A 116 33.28 14.55 -5.94
N THR A 117 32.95 14.40 -7.22
CA THR A 117 33.68 13.54 -8.16
C THR A 117 35.04 14.17 -8.49
N PRO A 118 36.02 13.38 -8.95
CA PRO A 118 37.32 13.93 -9.36
C PRO A 118 37.21 14.93 -10.53
N GLU A 119 36.13 14.88 -11.32
CA GLU A 119 35.82 15.83 -12.40
C GLU A 119 35.23 17.16 -11.88
N GLY A 120 34.98 17.28 -10.57
CA GLY A 120 34.44 18.47 -9.93
C GLY A 120 32.91 18.49 -9.81
N GLU A 121 32.22 17.41 -10.18
CA GLU A 121 30.76 17.32 -10.01
C GLU A 121 30.43 17.13 -8.52
N VAL A 122 29.51 17.95 -8.00
CA VAL A 122 29.05 17.83 -6.60
C VAL A 122 27.73 17.09 -6.56
N VAL A 123 27.73 15.88 -5.97
CA VAL A 123 26.55 15.05 -5.73
C VAL A 123 26.06 15.28 -4.28
N PRO A 124 24.92 15.98 -4.07
CA PRO A 124 24.44 16.32 -2.73
C PRO A 124 24.04 15.09 -1.89
N ILE A 125 23.44 14.08 -2.54
CA ILE A 125 22.94 12.86 -1.90
C ILE A 125 23.53 11.67 -2.67
N HIS A 126 24.78 11.33 -2.36
CA HIS A 126 25.39 10.11 -2.90
C HIS A 126 25.04 8.94 -1.97
N GLN A 127 24.32 7.96 -2.51
CA GLN A 127 23.90 6.74 -1.80
C GLN A 127 24.86 5.61 -2.16
N LEU A 128 25.53 5.05 -1.15
CA LEU A 128 26.44 3.92 -1.31
C LEU A 128 25.86 2.72 -0.58
N ASP A 129 25.54 1.66 -1.32
CA ASP A 129 25.10 0.39 -0.73
C ASP A 129 26.28 -0.29 -0.02
N ILE A 130 26.08 -0.71 1.24
CA ILE A 130 27.08 -1.47 2.00
C ILE A 130 26.56 -2.87 2.32
N PRO A 131 27.39 -3.93 2.18
CA PRO A 131 26.94 -5.31 2.37
C PRO A 131 26.70 -5.61 3.86
N VAL A 132 25.67 -6.40 4.13
CA VAL A 132 25.44 -6.98 5.46
C VAL A 132 26.31 -8.22 5.62
N ASP A 133 26.98 -8.35 6.76
CA ASP A 133 27.76 -9.54 7.12
C ASP A 133 26.81 -10.72 7.36
N ASN A 134 26.72 -11.62 6.38
CA ASN A 134 25.92 -12.84 6.44
C ASN A 134 26.76 -14.02 5.94
N PRO A 135 26.82 -15.15 6.67
CA PRO A 135 27.54 -16.36 6.23
C PRO A 135 27.12 -16.90 4.85
N LEU A 136 25.91 -16.57 4.39
CA LEU A 136 25.40 -16.98 3.07
C LEU A 136 25.59 -15.91 1.99
N GLU A 137 26.35 -14.84 2.26
CA GLU A 137 26.54 -13.67 1.37
C GLU A 137 25.23 -13.07 0.81
N SER A 138 24.12 -13.30 1.51
CA SER A 138 22.80 -12.81 1.11
C SER A 138 22.34 -11.73 2.07
N ASN A 139 21.54 -10.79 1.57
CA ASN A 139 20.90 -9.78 2.42
C ASN A 139 19.65 -10.31 3.15
N ASN A 140 19.36 -11.60 3.02
CA ASN A 140 18.15 -12.21 3.56
C ASN A 140 18.33 -12.55 5.04
N ILE A 141 17.31 -12.22 5.83
CA ILE A 141 17.28 -12.46 7.27
C ILE A 141 16.02 -13.24 7.67
N PHE A 142 16.12 -13.97 8.77
CA PHE A 142 14.97 -14.66 9.38
C PHE A 142 14.55 -13.96 10.68
N LEU A 143 13.64 -12.99 10.56
CA LEU A 143 13.26 -12.09 11.66
C LEU A 143 12.10 -12.64 12.49
N VAL A 144 12.41 -13.49 13.48
CA VAL A 144 11.45 -13.99 14.48
C VAL A 144 11.70 -13.39 15.87
N ALA A 145 12.97 -13.19 16.22
CA ALA A 145 13.41 -12.47 17.40
C ALA A 145 14.23 -11.25 16.97
N PRO A 146 14.44 -10.25 17.85
CA PRO A 146 15.29 -9.11 17.51
C PRO A 146 16.69 -9.54 17.09
N LEU A 147 17.11 -9.15 15.89
CA LEU A 147 18.40 -9.50 15.29
C LEU A 147 19.34 -8.30 15.28
N ILE A 148 20.64 -8.55 15.51
CA ILE A 148 21.68 -7.55 15.31
C ILE A 148 22.16 -7.66 13.87
N ILE A 149 21.90 -6.62 13.08
CA ILE A 149 22.47 -6.45 11.75
C ILE A 149 23.89 -5.92 11.91
N CYS A 150 24.82 -6.50 11.15
CA CYS A 150 26.24 -6.22 11.23
C CYS A 150 26.77 -5.91 9.84
N HIS A 151 27.59 -4.88 9.73
CA HIS A 151 28.41 -4.58 8.56
C HIS A 151 29.87 -4.55 9.00
N VAL A 152 30.72 -5.31 8.32
CA VAL A 152 32.17 -5.29 8.57
C VAL A 152 32.75 -4.08 7.88
N ILE A 153 33.37 -3.18 8.64
CA ILE A 153 34.11 -2.04 8.11
C ILE A 153 35.48 -2.56 7.71
N ASP A 154 35.63 -2.89 6.43
CA ASP A 154 36.92 -3.19 5.84
C ASP A 154 37.34 -2.06 4.87
N LYS A 155 38.44 -2.27 4.13
CA LYS A 155 38.96 -1.28 3.19
C LYS A 155 38.20 -1.27 1.85
N ARG A 156 37.16 -2.10 1.69
CA ARG A 156 36.43 -2.26 0.43
C ARG A 156 35.20 -1.35 0.37
#